data_AF-A0A655R8A5-F1
#
_entry.id   AF-A0A655R8A5-F1
#
_cell.length_a   1.000
_cell.length_b   1.000
_cell.length_c   1.000
_cell.angle_alpha   90.00
_cell.angle_beta   90.00
_cell.angle_gamma   90.00
#
_symmetry.space_group_name_H-M   'P 1'
#
loop_
_entity.id
_entity.type
_entity.pdbx_description
1 polymer ?
#
loop_
_entity_poly.entity_id
_entity_poly.type
_entity_poly.pdbx_seq_one_letter_code
_entity_poly.pdbx_strand_id
1 'polypeptide(L)'
;MPAGLVSAKEALLLFVLLAVSSFLLVLTMNTLTIQLSFIGILLAFVYPFMKRFTHLPQLVLGLAFSWSIPMAWAAQANTLTPQVWVLFLINALWTIAYDTQYAMVDRDDDVKIGIKSTAILFGRWDKRIIGLLQLATLSLLVALGQGLALGTSYYWGLLIAAGLFAYQQHLIRYRERMPCFQAFLNNNYVGMAITAGILLSVW
;
A
#
# COMPACT_ATOMS: atom_id res chain seq x y z
N MET A 1 22.39 8.79 10.95
CA MET A 1 21.36 9.06 9.91
C MET A 1 21.67 10.44 9.28
N PRO A 2 21.12 10.87 8.13
CA PRO A 2 21.65 11.99 7.33
C PRO A 2 21.99 13.30 8.07
N ALA A 3 21.27 13.63 9.14
CA ALA A 3 21.52 14.79 10.01
C ALA A 3 22.42 14.52 11.24
N GLY A 4 22.97 13.31 11.39
CA GLY A 4 23.84 12.90 12.51
C GLY A 4 23.14 12.67 13.86
N LEU A 5 21.87 13.06 14.00
CA LEU A 5 21.14 13.06 15.29
C LEU A 5 20.90 11.68 15.92
N VAL A 6 20.97 10.61 15.12
CA VAL A 6 20.75 9.23 15.57
C VAL A 6 21.81 8.33 14.94
N SER A 7 22.44 7.48 15.75
CA SER A 7 23.41 6.47 15.35
C SER A 7 22.73 5.26 14.70
N ALA A 8 23.47 4.53 13.85
CA ALA A 8 22.97 3.31 13.24
C ALA A 8 22.63 2.22 14.29
N LYS A 9 23.35 2.21 15.42
CA LYS A 9 23.11 1.29 16.54
C LYS A 9 21.77 1.57 17.22
N GLU A 10 21.45 2.83 17.49
CA GLU A 10 20.16 3.22 18.08
C GLU A 10 18.99 2.85 17.16
N ALA A 11 19.12 3.10 15.86
CA ALA A 11 18.10 2.73 14.88
C ALA A 11 17.88 1.20 14.82
N LEU A 12 18.98 0.41 14.86
CA LEU A 12 18.90 -1.05 14.87
C LEU A 12 18.29 -1.57 16.18
N LEU A 13 18.67 -1.02 17.33
CA LEU A 13 18.10 -1.38 18.63
C LEU A 13 16.60 -1.12 18.66
N LEU A 14 16.17 0.05 18.17
CA LEU A 14 14.75 0.40 18.07
C LEU A 14 14.00 -0.58 17.15
N PHE A 15 14.57 -0.93 16.00
CA PHE A 15 13.98 -1.93 15.10
C PHE A 15 13.79 -3.28 15.80
N VAL A 16 14.83 -3.79 16.47
CA VAL A 16 14.76 -5.07 17.20
C VAL A 16 13.73 -5.01 18.32
N LEU A 17 13.69 -3.92 19.09
CA LEU A 17 12.71 -3.74 20.17
C LEU A 17 11.27 -3.77 19.62
N LEU A 18 10.98 -2.98 18.58
CA LEU A 18 9.66 -2.95 17.97
C LEU A 18 9.27 -4.32 17.37
N ALA A 19 10.21 -5.00 16.72
CA ALA A 19 9.97 -6.33 16.15
C ALA A 19 9.68 -7.38 17.25
N VAL A 20 10.46 -7.40 18.33
CA VAL A 20 10.23 -8.31 19.47
C VAL A 20 8.91 -7.98 20.16
N SER A 21 8.62 -6.71 20.44
CA SER A 21 7.34 -6.30 21.03
C SER A 21 6.14 -6.71 20.16
N SER A 22 6.23 -6.50 18.84
CA SER A 22 5.20 -6.94 17.90
C SER A 22 5.06 -8.46 17.89
N PHE A 23 6.16 -9.21 17.96
CA PHE A 23 6.13 -10.68 17.99
C PHE A 23 5.51 -11.21 19.28
N LEU A 24 5.83 -10.62 20.44
CA LEU A 24 5.21 -10.96 21.72
C LEU A 24 3.70 -10.76 21.70
N LEU A 25 3.21 -9.69 21.06
CA LEU A 25 1.77 -9.50 20.87
C LEU A 25 1.16 -10.58 19.97
N VAL A 26 1.83 -10.92 18.87
CA VAL A 26 1.34 -11.97 17.95
C VAL A 26 1.30 -13.34 18.61
N LEU A 27 2.21 -13.65 19.55
CA LEU A 27 2.18 -14.91 20.31
C LEU A 27 0.90 -15.10 21.15
N THR A 28 0.14 -14.04 21.40
CA THR A 28 -1.16 -14.11 22.08
C THR A 28 -2.33 -14.46 21.14
N MET A 29 -2.08 -14.56 19.83
CA MET A 29 -3.07 -14.86 18.80
C MET A 29 -3.08 -16.35 18.44
N ASN A 30 -3.96 -16.76 17.52
CA ASN A 30 -4.03 -18.14 17.04
C ASN A 30 -2.77 -18.56 16.24
N THR A 31 -2.57 -19.88 16.13
CA THR A 31 -1.41 -20.49 15.46
C THR A 31 -1.26 -20.04 14.01
N LEU A 32 -2.36 -19.88 13.27
CA LEU A 32 -2.32 -19.42 11.89
C LEU A 32 -1.74 -18.00 11.78
N THR A 33 -2.16 -17.10 12.66
CA THR A 33 -1.65 -15.71 12.71
C THR A 33 -0.17 -15.67 13.08
N ILE A 34 0.26 -16.51 14.03
CA ILE A 34 1.67 -16.65 14.41
C ILE A 34 2.51 -17.11 13.20
N GLN A 35 2.05 -18.13 12.48
CA GLN A 35 2.74 -18.63 11.27
C GLN A 35 2.86 -17.53 10.19
N LEU A 36 1.78 -16.76 9.97
CA LEU A 36 1.79 -15.66 9.00
C LEU A 36 2.74 -14.51 9.36
N SER A 37 3.01 -14.28 10.65
CA SER A 37 3.93 -13.21 11.08
C SER A 37 5.37 -13.44 10.66
N PHE A 38 5.80 -14.69 10.48
CA PHE A 38 7.14 -15.00 9.98
C PHE A 38 7.32 -14.51 8.54
N ILE A 39 6.26 -14.60 7.72
CA ILE A 39 6.26 -14.03 6.37
C ILE A 39 6.20 -12.50 6.46
N GLY A 40 5.41 -11.95 7.39
CA GLY A 40 5.33 -10.51 7.63
C GLY A 40 6.68 -9.87 7.95
N ILE A 41 7.44 -10.44 8.90
CA ILE A 41 8.77 -9.92 9.26
C ILE A 41 9.78 -10.10 8.13
N LEU A 42 9.69 -11.19 7.35
CA LEU A 42 10.53 -11.39 6.17
C LEU A 42 10.28 -10.30 5.13
N LEU A 43 9.02 -10.02 4.80
CA LEU A 43 8.66 -8.94 3.86
C LEU A 43 9.11 -7.57 4.38
N ALA A 44 8.90 -7.30 5.67
CA ALA A 44 9.34 -6.07 6.34
C ALA A 44 10.87 -5.89 6.28
N PHE A 45 11.62 -6.97 6.42
CA PHE A 45 13.08 -6.94 6.33
C PHE A 45 13.56 -6.77 4.89
N VAL A 46 12.93 -7.43 3.92
CA VAL A 46 13.38 -7.46 2.52
C VAL A 46 13.07 -6.17 1.76
N TYR A 47 11.90 -5.55 1.99
CA TYR A 47 11.44 -4.41 1.16
C TYR A 47 12.42 -3.23 1.06
N PRO A 48 13.14 -2.78 2.12
CA PRO A 48 14.02 -1.61 2.03
C PRO A 48 15.18 -1.81 1.05
N PHE A 49 15.57 -3.07 0.83
CA PHE A 49 16.68 -3.42 -0.06
C PHE A 49 16.29 -3.53 -1.52
N MET A 50 14.99 -3.65 -1.84
CA MET A 50 14.51 -3.98 -3.17
C MET A 50 14.82 -2.92 -4.23
N LYS A 51 14.92 -1.65 -3.85
CA LYS A 51 15.34 -0.56 -4.75
C LYS A 51 16.71 -0.80 -5.40
N ARG A 52 17.57 -1.62 -4.78
CA ARG A 52 18.91 -1.97 -5.30
C ARG A 52 18.89 -3.14 -6.29
N PHE A 53 17.89 -4.00 -6.20
CA PHE A 53 17.84 -5.26 -6.96
C PHE A 53 16.81 -5.24 -8.09
N THR A 54 15.66 -4.59 -7.90
CA THR A 54 14.54 -4.62 -8.84
C THR A 54 14.04 -3.23 -9.22
N HIS A 55 13.43 -3.12 -10.40
CA HIS A 55 12.69 -1.95 -10.87
C HIS A 55 11.25 -1.90 -10.34
N LEU A 56 10.83 -2.91 -9.57
CA LEU A 56 9.51 -2.99 -8.96
C LEU A 56 9.57 -3.00 -7.41
N PRO A 57 10.33 -2.11 -6.75
CA PRO A 57 10.35 -2.07 -5.28
C PRO A 57 8.96 -1.78 -4.70
N GLN A 58 8.13 -1.04 -5.43
CA GLN A 58 6.71 -0.80 -5.15
C GLN A 58 5.89 -2.09 -4.98
N LEU A 59 6.21 -3.14 -5.75
CA LEU A 59 5.51 -4.41 -5.64
C LEU A 59 5.80 -5.04 -4.27
N VAL A 60 7.07 -5.10 -3.87
CA VAL A 60 7.45 -5.69 -2.58
C VAL A 60 6.93 -4.83 -1.41
N LEU A 61 6.94 -3.51 -1.56
CA LEU A 61 6.28 -2.59 -0.63
C LEU A 61 4.78 -2.91 -0.50
N GLY A 62 4.08 -3.04 -1.63
CA GLY A 62 2.66 -3.39 -1.69
C GLY A 62 2.37 -4.73 -1.01
N LEU A 63 3.21 -5.74 -1.23
CA LEU A 63 3.09 -7.04 -0.55
C LEU A 63 3.32 -6.92 0.96
N ALA A 64 4.36 -6.18 1.38
CA ALA A 64 4.69 -6.01 2.79
C ALA A 64 3.57 -5.29 3.57
N PHE A 65 3.05 -4.18 3.04
CA PHE A 65 1.94 -3.45 3.66
C PHE A 65 0.63 -4.25 3.63
N SER A 66 0.34 -4.92 2.52
CA SER A 66 -0.88 -5.71 2.37
C SER A 66 -0.89 -6.97 3.23
N TRP A 67 0.28 -7.46 3.69
CA TRP A 67 0.37 -8.67 4.51
C TRP A 67 -0.36 -8.57 5.86
N SER A 68 -0.61 -7.34 6.32
CA SER A 68 -1.47 -7.09 7.48
C SER A 68 -2.90 -7.63 7.30
N ILE A 69 -3.42 -7.70 6.06
CA ILE A 69 -4.78 -8.16 5.74
C ILE A 69 -4.99 -9.64 6.09
N PRO A 70 -4.22 -10.61 5.53
CA PRO A 70 -4.39 -12.01 5.91
C PRO A 70 -4.08 -12.27 7.38
N MET A 71 -3.15 -11.51 7.98
CA MET A 71 -2.89 -11.63 9.43
C MET A 71 -4.08 -11.19 10.28
N ALA A 72 -4.68 -10.03 10.00
CA ALA A 72 -5.84 -9.54 10.73
C ALA A 72 -7.06 -10.45 10.52
N TRP A 73 -7.27 -10.94 9.30
CA TRP A 73 -8.35 -11.88 9.01
C TRP A 73 -8.15 -13.21 9.72
N ALA A 74 -6.94 -13.78 9.68
CA ALA A 74 -6.61 -15.00 10.40
C ALA A 74 -6.78 -14.82 11.92
N ALA A 75 -6.41 -13.66 12.48
CA ALA A 75 -6.56 -13.38 13.90
C ALA A 75 -8.02 -13.50 14.35
N GLN A 76 -8.96 -13.01 13.54
CA GLN A 76 -10.39 -13.02 13.84
C GLN A 76 -11.08 -14.34 13.46
N ALA A 77 -10.83 -14.86 12.27
CA ALA A 77 -11.60 -15.95 11.67
C ALA A 77 -10.87 -17.31 11.67
N ASN A 78 -9.60 -17.34 12.07
CA ASN A 78 -8.71 -18.51 12.08
C ASN A 78 -8.72 -19.33 10.77
N THR A 79 -8.99 -18.66 9.65
CA THR A 79 -9.08 -19.23 8.30
C THR A 79 -8.68 -18.15 7.29
N LEU A 80 -8.29 -18.56 6.07
CA LEU A 80 -7.99 -17.64 4.97
C LEU A 80 -8.92 -17.96 3.79
N THR A 81 -9.99 -17.19 3.65
CA THR A 81 -10.94 -17.34 2.55
C THR A 81 -10.43 -16.65 1.28
N PRO A 82 -10.95 -16.99 0.08
CA PRO A 82 -10.55 -16.32 -1.16
C PRO A 82 -10.69 -14.79 -1.14
N GLN A 83 -11.69 -14.27 -0.41
CA GLN A 83 -11.94 -12.83 -0.25
C GLN A 83 -10.73 -12.10 0.37
N VAL A 84 -10.00 -12.77 1.28
CA VAL A 84 -8.77 -12.23 1.89
C VAL A 84 -7.73 -11.89 0.84
N TRP A 85 -7.52 -12.81 -0.09
CA TRP A 85 -6.52 -12.65 -1.15
C TRP A 85 -6.93 -11.63 -2.19
N VAL A 86 -8.23 -11.51 -2.47
CA VAL A 86 -8.78 -10.42 -3.29
C VAL A 86 -8.53 -9.06 -2.63
N LEU A 87 -8.81 -8.93 -1.33
CA LEU A 87 -8.57 -7.69 -0.59
C LEU A 87 -7.06 -7.37 -0.49
N PHE A 88 -6.23 -8.39 -0.28
CA PHE A 88 -4.77 -8.28 -0.35
C PHE A 88 -4.30 -7.73 -1.70
N LEU A 89 -4.82 -8.28 -2.80
CA LEU A 89 -4.50 -7.83 -4.15
C LEU A 89 -4.96 -6.39 -4.41
N ILE A 90 -6.19 -6.04 -4.01
CA ILE A 90 -6.73 -4.68 -4.11
C ILE A 90 -5.78 -3.68 -3.45
N ASN A 91 -5.37 -3.97 -2.21
CA ASN A 91 -4.48 -3.09 -1.46
C ASN A 91 -3.08 -3.02 -2.09
N ALA A 92 -2.53 -4.15 -2.54
CA ALA A 92 -1.23 -4.18 -3.21
C ALA A 92 -1.23 -3.35 -4.50
N LEU A 93 -2.26 -3.48 -5.34
CA LEU A 93 -2.39 -2.68 -6.57
C LEU A 93 -2.51 -1.19 -6.26
N TRP A 94 -3.28 -0.83 -5.24
CA TRP A 94 -3.44 0.55 -4.81
C TRP A 94 -2.12 1.12 -4.27
N THR A 95 -1.38 0.36 -3.45
CA THR A 95 -0.04 0.73 -2.97
C THR A 95 0.93 0.97 -4.10
N ILE A 96 0.96 0.11 -5.11
CA ILE A 96 1.82 0.31 -6.27
C ILE A 96 1.42 1.61 -7.00
N ALA A 97 0.12 1.90 -7.13
CA ALA A 97 -0.36 3.09 -7.82
C ALA A 97 0.09 4.38 -7.11
N TYR A 98 -0.20 4.54 -5.81
CA TYR A 98 0.16 5.76 -5.09
C TYR A 98 1.67 5.88 -4.84
N ASP A 99 2.38 4.77 -4.58
CA ASP A 99 3.82 4.83 -4.35
C ASP A 99 4.58 5.10 -5.66
N THR A 100 3.99 4.75 -6.81
CA THR A 100 4.51 5.21 -8.10
C THR A 100 4.35 6.73 -8.27
N GLN A 101 3.25 7.34 -7.79
CA GLN A 101 3.11 8.81 -7.77
C GLN A 101 4.19 9.45 -6.89
N TYR A 102 4.52 8.84 -5.75
CA TYR A 102 5.62 9.29 -4.89
C TYR A 102 6.98 9.12 -5.58
N ALA A 103 7.23 7.99 -6.24
CA ALA A 103 8.46 7.74 -7.00
C ALA A 103 8.65 8.69 -8.19
N MET A 104 7.57 9.31 -8.71
CA MET A 104 7.69 10.38 -9.71
C MET A 104 8.31 11.66 -9.13
N VAL A 105 8.18 11.91 -7.81
CA VAL A 105 8.81 13.02 -7.10
C VAL A 105 10.32 12.83 -7.04
N ASP A 106 10.76 11.61 -6.72
CA ASP A 106 12.16 11.24 -6.54
C ASP A 106 12.88 10.92 -7.86
N ARG A 107 12.17 10.92 -9.00
CA ARG A 107 12.66 10.39 -10.28
C ARG A 107 14.02 10.96 -10.71
N ASP A 108 14.19 12.29 -10.73
CA ASP A 108 15.46 12.85 -11.22
C ASP A 108 16.62 12.54 -10.27
N ASP A 109 16.33 12.39 -8.98
CA ASP A 109 17.35 12.12 -7.96
C ASP A 109 17.72 10.64 -7.97
N ASP A 110 16.74 9.73 -8.10
CA ASP A 110 16.94 8.29 -8.31
C ASP A 110 17.79 8.02 -9.56
N VAL A 111 17.55 8.73 -10.67
CA VAL A 111 18.32 8.59 -11.92
C VAL A 111 19.78 9.01 -11.72
N LYS A 112 20.05 10.10 -10.99
CA LYS A 112 21.43 10.57 -10.72
C LYS A 112 22.26 9.55 -9.93
N ILE A 113 21.63 8.84 -8.99
CA ILE A 113 22.28 7.88 -8.09
C ILE A 113 22.14 6.42 -8.55
N GLY A 114 21.52 6.18 -9.72
CA GLY A 114 21.37 4.85 -10.32
C GLY A 114 20.40 3.93 -9.58
N ILE A 115 19.46 4.48 -8.79
CA ILE A 115 18.42 3.70 -8.11
C ILE A 115 17.32 3.31 -9.09
N LYS A 116 16.73 2.12 -8.88
CA LYS A 116 15.65 1.58 -9.69
C LYS A 116 14.29 1.84 -9.04
N SER A 117 13.29 2.24 -9.82
CA SER A 117 11.90 2.45 -9.36
C SER A 117 10.88 2.23 -10.49
N THR A 118 9.60 2.05 -10.14
CA THR A 118 8.52 1.94 -11.13
C THR A 118 8.40 3.19 -11.99
N ALA A 119 8.63 4.39 -11.44
CA ALA A 119 8.61 5.63 -12.21
C ALA A 119 9.67 5.63 -13.34
N ILE A 120 10.84 5.05 -13.07
CA ILE A 120 11.91 4.86 -14.07
C ILE A 120 11.51 3.77 -15.08
N LEU A 121 11.00 2.64 -14.60
CA LEU A 121 10.60 1.50 -15.45
C LEU A 121 9.45 1.85 -16.41
N PHE A 122 8.41 2.49 -15.88
CA PHE A 122 7.23 2.88 -16.63
C PHE A 122 7.51 4.07 -17.54
N GLY A 123 8.50 4.90 -17.19
CA GLY A 123 9.01 5.96 -18.05
C GLY A 123 7.94 6.98 -18.44
N ARG A 124 7.50 6.94 -19.70
CA ARG A 124 6.42 7.81 -20.23
C ARG A 124 5.01 7.26 -19.99
N TRP A 125 4.91 5.99 -19.62
CA TRP A 125 3.65 5.27 -19.42
C TRP A 125 3.16 5.29 -17.97
N ASP A 126 3.98 5.81 -17.05
CA ASP A 126 3.71 6.01 -15.62
C ASP A 126 2.25 6.39 -15.33
N LYS A 127 1.75 7.48 -15.90
CA LYS A 127 0.36 7.95 -15.70
C LYS A 127 -0.67 6.93 -16.15
N ARG A 128 -0.48 6.31 -17.31
CA ARG A 128 -1.42 5.32 -17.87
C ARG A 128 -1.46 4.07 -17.00
N ILE A 129 -0.30 3.62 -16.54
CA ILE A 129 -0.19 2.45 -15.66
C ILE A 129 -0.82 2.75 -14.30
N ILE A 130 -0.54 3.91 -13.70
CA ILE A 130 -1.22 4.35 -12.47
C ILE A 130 -2.75 4.35 -12.67
N GLY A 131 -3.23 4.88 -13.80
CA GLY A 131 -4.66 4.89 -14.12
C GLY A 131 -5.25 3.50 -14.26
N LEU A 132 -4.55 2.57 -14.92
CA LEU A 132 -4.98 1.17 -15.02
C LEU A 132 -5.00 0.48 -13.66
N LEU A 133 -4.00 0.71 -12.80
CA LEU A 133 -3.97 0.19 -11.44
C LEU A 133 -5.13 0.74 -10.60
N GLN A 134 -5.41 2.04 -10.68
CA GLN A 134 -6.55 2.68 -10.01
C GLN A 134 -7.90 2.11 -10.49
N LEU A 135 -8.06 1.91 -11.80
CA LEU A 135 -9.26 1.29 -12.36
C LEU A 135 -9.40 -0.17 -11.92
N ALA A 136 -8.31 -0.92 -11.88
CA ALA A 136 -8.32 -2.29 -11.39
C ALA A 136 -8.69 -2.35 -9.90
N THR A 137 -8.10 -1.49 -9.06
CA THR A 137 -8.45 -1.34 -7.64
C THR A 137 -9.94 -1.03 -7.47
N LEU A 138 -10.49 -0.06 -8.19
CA LEU A 138 -11.92 0.28 -8.11
C LEU A 138 -12.81 -0.88 -8.57
N SER A 139 -12.48 -1.52 -9.69
CA SER A 139 -13.27 -2.62 -10.25
C SER A 139 -13.32 -3.81 -9.30
N LEU A 140 -12.18 -4.15 -8.69
CA LEU A 140 -12.09 -5.22 -7.70
C LEU A 140 -12.80 -4.85 -6.39
N LEU A 141 -12.75 -3.59 -5.95
CA LEU A 141 -13.53 -3.10 -4.80
C LEU A 141 -15.04 -3.22 -5.04
N VAL A 142 -15.51 -2.82 -6.23
CA VAL A 142 -16.93 -2.99 -6.62
C VAL A 142 -17.31 -4.47 -6.60
N ALA A 143 -16.51 -5.35 -7.22
CA ALA A 143 -16.78 -6.78 -7.25
C ALA A 143 -16.78 -7.41 -5.84
N LEU A 144 -15.83 -7.02 -4.99
CA LEU A 144 -15.76 -7.48 -3.60
C LEU A 144 -16.98 -6.99 -2.79
N GLY A 145 -17.36 -5.72 -2.93
CA GLY A 145 -18.54 -5.16 -2.27
C GLY A 145 -19.84 -5.84 -2.67
N GLN A 146 -19.99 -6.22 -3.94
CA GLN A 146 -21.13 -7.00 -4.42
C GLN A 146 -21.12 -8.41 -3.83
N GLY A 147 -19.96 -9.07 -3.83
CA GLY A 147 -19.80 -10.42 -3.27
C GLY A 147 -20.03 -10.49 -1.75
N LEU A 148 -19.81 -9.39 -1.04
CA LEU A 148 -20.08 -9.25 0.39
C LEU A 148 -21.44 -8.61 0.71
N ALA A 149 -22.26 -8.30 -0.31
CA ALA A 149 -23.55 -7.64 -0.18
C ALA A 149 -23.50 -6.34 0.66
N LEU A 150 -22.47 -5.51 0.46
CA LEU A 150 -22.33 -4.24 1.17
C LEU A 150 -23.42 -3.23 0.78
N GLY A 151 -23.80 -2.38 1.72
CA GLY A 151 -24.86 -1.38 1.53
C GLY A 151 -24.49 -0.23 0.58
N THR A 152 -25.49 0.57 0.18
CA THR A 152 -25.34 1.67 -0.78
C THR A 152 -24.31 2.73 -0.35
N SER A 153 -24.15 2.97 0.95
CA SER A 153 -23.16 3.90 1.52
C SER A 153 -21.72 3.54 1.14
N TYR A 154 -21.39 2.25 1.03
CA TYR A 154 -20.08 1.80 0.53
C TYR A 154 -19.82 2.27 -0.90
N TYR A 155 -20.80 2.15 -1.79
CA TYR A 155 -20.67 2.55 -3.19
C TYR A 155 -20.59 4.07 -3.36
N TRP A 156 -21.23 4.86 -2.49
CA TRP A 156 -21.00 6.30 -2.44
C TRP A 156 -19.54 6.62 -2.04
N GLY A 157 -18.98 5.89 -1.08
CA GLY A 157 -17.55 5.97 -0.76
C GLY A 157 -16.65 5.64 -1.95
N LEU A 158 -16.99 4.60 -2.73
CA LEU A 158 -16.27 4.26 -3.96
C LEU A 158 -16.41 5.33 -5.06
N LEU A 159 -17.57 5.97 -5.17
CA LEU A 159 -17.75 7.07 -6.13
C LEU A 159 -16.86 8.27 -5.78
N ILE A 160 -16.78 8.62 -4.49
CA ILE A 160 -15.87 9.67 -4.02
C ILE A 160 -14.41 9.27 -4.29
N ALA A 161 -14.02 8.03 -4.00
CA ALA A 161 -12.69 7.51 -4.31
C ALA A 161 -12.37 7.58 -5.81
N ALA A 162 -13.33 7.29 -6.69
CA ALA A 162 -13.15 7.42 -8.13
C ALA A 162 -12.94 8.88 -8.57
N GLY A 163 -13.68 9.82 -7.99
CA GLY A 163 -13.47 11.26 -8.20
C GLY A 163 -12.07 11.71 -7.75
N LEU A 164 -11.60 11.22 -6.61
CA LEU A 164 -10.26 11.49 -6.10
C LEU A 164 -9.17 10.90 -7.00
N PHE A 165 -9.34 9.68 -7.53
CA PHE A 165 -8.41 9.11 -8.50
C PHE A 165 -8.36 9.91 -9.81
N ALA A 166 -9.50 10.39 -10.30
CA ALA A 166 -9.52 11.30 -11.45
C ALA A 166 -8.78 12.63 -11.17
N TYR A 167 -8.94 13.17 -9.97
CA TYR A 167 -8.20 14.36 -9.51
C TYR A 167 -6.69 14.09 -9.42
N GLN A 168 -6.27 12.93 -8.89
CA GLN A 168 -4.86 12.54 -8.87
C GLN A 168 -4.27 12.46 -10.28
N GLN A 169 -5.00 11.89 -11.25
CA GLN A 169 -4.58 11.85 -12.67
C GLN A 169 -4.39 13.26 -13.26
N HIS A 170 -5.22 14.20 -12.85
CA HIS A 170 -5.10 15.61 -13.22
C HIS A 170 -3.85 16.26 -12.61
N LEU A 171 -3.56 16.02 -11.33
CA LEU A 171 -2.38 16.54 -10.64
C LEU A 171 -1.08 16.05 -11.28
N ILE A 172 -0.97 14.75 -11.54
CA ILE A 172 0.26 14.16 -12.10
C ILE A 172 0.44 14.47 -13.60
N ARG A 173 -0.41 15.31 -14.21
CA ARG A 173 -0.48 15.42 -15.67
C ARG A 173 0.81 15.89 -16.33
N TYR A 174 1.51 16.79 -15.66
CA TYR A 174 2.77 17.40 -16.09
C TYR A 174 4.00 16.80 -15.39
N ARG A 175 3.80 15.82 -14.49
CA ARG A 175 4.88 15.13 -13.75
C ARG A 175 5.75 16.07 -12.93
N GLU A 176 5.19 17.18 -12.48
CA GLU A 176 5.86 18.12 -11.61
C GLU A 176 5.94 17.53 -10.19
N ARG A 177 7.08 17.72 -9.50
CA ARG A 177 7.35 17.13 -8.19
C ARG A 177 6.25 17.42 -7.16
N MET A 178 5.88 18.69 -7.00
CA MET A 178 4.90 19.10 -5.99
C MET A 178 3.49 18.56 -6.25
N PRO A 179 2.91 18.67 -7.47
CA PRO A 179 1.64 18.03 -7.79
C PRO A 179 1.65 16.50 -7.63
N CYS A 180 2.76 15.81 -7.96
CA CYS A 180 2.87 14.36 -7.75
C CYS A 180 2.87 14.01 -6.26
N PHE A 181 3.57 14.79 -5.44
CA PHE A 181 3.54 14.61 -3.98
C PHE A 181 2.14 14.88 -3.40
N GLN A 182 1.44 15.90 -3.91
CA GLN A 182 0.04 16.16 -3.54
C GLN A 182 -0.88 15.01 -3.93
N ALA A 183 -0.70 14.41 -5.11
CA ALA A 183 -1.45 13.23 -5.54
C ALA A 183 -1.22 12.03 -4.60
N PHE A 184 0.05 11.79 -4.21
CA PHE A 184 0.40 10.79 -3.22
C PHE A 184 -0.34 11.02 -1.88
N LEU A 185 -0.22 12.23 -1.30
CA LEU A 185 -0.89 12.57 -0.04
C LEU A 185 -2.42 12.50 -0.12
N ASN A 186 -2.99 12.79 -1.30
CA ASN A 186 -4.43 12.74 -1.52
C ASN A 186 -5.02 11.33 -1.34
N ASN A 187 -4.22 10.27 -1.41
CA ASN A 187 -4.67 8.90 -1.15
C ASN A 187 -5.16 8.68 0.29
N ASN A 188 -4.80 9.53 1.25
CA ASN A 188 -5.42 9.53 2.58
C ASN A 188 -6.95 9.74 2.47
N TYR A 189 -7.40 10.65 1.61
CA TYR A 189 -8.84 10.90 1.39
C TYR A 189 -9.53 9.73 0.71
N VAL A 190 -8.84 8.98 -0.15
CA VAL A 190 -9.38 7.76 -0.76
C VAL A 190 -9.65 6.72 0.31
N GLY A 191 -8.67 6.45 1.19
CA GLY A 191 -8.84 5.53 2.32
C GLY A 191 -9.95 5.97 3.27
N MET A 192 -10.02 7.27 3.59
CA MET A 192 -11.10 7.83 4.42
C MET A 192 -12.48 7.67 3.77
N ALA A 193 -12.63 7.93 2.47
CA ALA A 193 -13.91 7.80 1.76
C ALA A 193 -14.42 6.34 1.77
N ILE A 194 -13.54 5.38 1.48
CA ILE A 194 -13.88 3.95 1.51
C ILE A 194 -14.26 3.53 2.94
N THR A 195 -13.45 3.92 3.94
CA THR A 195 -13.68 3.58 5.35
C THR A 195 -14.99 4.17 5.87
N ALA A 196 -15.26 5.45 5.59
CA ALA A 196 -16.51 6.09 5.96
C ALA A 196 -17.72 5.42 5.29
N GLY A 197 -17.61 5.04 4.01
CA GLY A 197 -18.64 4.28 3.31
C GLY A 197 -18.95 2.93 3.96
N ILE A 198 -17.92 2.21 4.42
CA ILE A 198 -18.09 0.96 5.17
C ILE A 198 -18.75 1.23 6.53
N LEU A 199 -18.25 2.19 7.32
CA LEU A 199 -18.78 2.49 8.65
C LEU A 199 -20.26 2.90 8.59
N LEU A 200 -20.66 3.68 7.59
CA LEU A 200 -22.04 4.08 7.34
C LEU A 200 -22.91 2.94 6.76
N SER A 201 -22.33 1.79 6.42
CA SER A 201 -23.08 0.62 5.93
C SER A 201 -23.39 -0.40 7.04
N VAL A 202 -22.71 -0.30 8.18
CA VAL A 202 -22.82 -1.24 9.32
C VAL A 202 -23.95 -0.84 10.29
N TRP A 203 -24.76 0.17 9.94
CA TRP A 203 -25.88 0.66 10.74
C TRP A 203 -27.17 0.69 9.94
#